data_AF-A0A932IFB6-F1
#
_entry.id   AF-A0A932IFB6-F1
#
_cell.length_a   1.000
_cell.length_b   1.000
_cell.length_c   1.000
_cell.angle_alpha   90.00
_cell.angle_beta   90.00
_cell.angle_gamma   90.00
#
_symmetry.space_group_name_H-M   'P 1'
#
loop_
_entity.id
_entity.type
_entity.pdbx_description
1 polymer ?
#
loop_
_entity_poly.entity_id
_entity_poly.type
_entity_poly.pdbx_seq_one_letter_code
_entity_poly.pdbx_strand_id
1 'polypeptide(L)'
;AKLIEETADNRAMTLTLAIDYGGREEMVAAVRALAHDVKRRRLDPDKLDESAIETRLYTALLPDPDLLIRTSGEMRLSNFMLWQLAFTELYFTDVRWPDFRREHFAAALTAFASRERRFGATGEQLAGGKAEAEGFELGDLPDTADAGMEKEL
;
A
#
# COMPACT_ATOMS: atom_id res chain seq x y z
N ALA A 1 -3.97 -19.15 -11.82
CA ALA A 1 -2.64 -19.35 -12.44
C ALA A 1 -2.54 -18.55 -13.74
N LYS A 2 -3.33 -18.86 -14.77
CA LYS A 2 -3.32 -18.18 -16.09
C LYS A 2 -3.17 -16.64 -16.05
N LEU A 3 -4.03 -15.92 -15.32
CA LEU A 3 -3.95 -14.44 -15.22
C LEU A 3 -2.62 -13.93 -14.64
N ILE A 4 -2.07 -14.62 -13.64
CA ILE A 4 -0.81 -14.23 -13.00
C ILE A 4 0.35 -14.41 -13.99
N GLU A 5 0.38 -15.55 -14.68
CA GLU A 5 1.40 -15.85 -15.70
C GLU A 5 1.34 -14.86 -16.87
N GLU A 6 0.14 -14.56 -17.36
CA GLU A 6 -0.07 -13.62 -18.48
C GLU A 6 0.30 -12.17 -18.14
N THR A 7 0.39 -11.81 -16.86
CA THR A 7 0.68 -10.44 -16.39
C THR A 7 2.04 -10.31 -15.70
N ALA A 8 2.81 -11.39 -15.58
CA ALA A 8 4.06 -11.43 -14.81
C ALA A 8 5.16 -10.48 -15.35
N ASP A 9 5.13 -10.20 -16.66
CA ASP A 9 6.10 -9.32 -17.31
C ASP A 9 5.71 -7.84 -17.35
N ASN A 10 4.54 -7.49 -16.80
CA ASN A 10 4.15 -6.09 -16.65
C ASN A 10 5.07 -5.38 -15.64
N ARG A 11 5.40 -4.12 -15.93
CA ARG A 11 6.31 -3.30 -15.11
C ARG A 11 5.70 -1.98 -14.64
N ALA A 12 4.61 -1.52 -15.27
CA ALA A 12 4.01 -0.22 -14.97
C ALA A 12 3.24 -0.22 -13.65
N MET A 13 2.57 -1.32 -13.30
CA MET A 13 1.72 -1.41 -12.11
C MET A 13 1.57 -2.87 -11.68
N THR A 14 1.55 -3.08 -10.37
CA THR A 14 1.11 -4.34 -9.75
C THR A 14 -0.26 -4.14 -9.13
N LEU A 15 -1.26 -4.92 -9.56
CA LEU A 15 -2.58 -4.96 -8.93
C LEU A 15 -2.69 -6.20 -8.06
N THR A 16 -2.81 -6.01 -6.74
CA THR A 16 -2.98 -7.09 -5.77
C THR A 16 -4.43 -7.16 -5.32
N LEU A 17 -5.04 -8.34 -5.45
CA LEU A 17 -6.39 -8.61 -4.97
C LEU A 17 -6.33 -9.48 -3.71
N ALA A 18 -6.79 -8.95 -2.59
CA ALA A 18 -6.88 -9.65 -1.32
C ALA A 18 -8.22 -10.41 -1.23
N ILE A 19 -8.22 -11.68 -1.67
CA ILE A 19 -9.40 -12.56 -1.68
C ILE A 19 -9.24 -13.60 -0.57
N ASP A 20 -10.28 -13.78 0.25
CA ASP A 20 -10.24 -14.64 1.44
C ASP A 20 -9.03 -14.32 2.36
N TYR A 21 -8.71 -13.03 2.45
CA TYR A 21 -7.56 -12.52 3.17
C TYR A 21 -7.95 -12.00 4.55
N GLY A 22 -7.11 -12.27 5.54
CA GLY A 22 -7.18 -11.64 6.87
C GLY A 22 -5.80 -11.45 7.48
N GLY A 23 -5.50 -10.24 7.95
CA GLY A 23 -4.20 -9.89 8.52
C GLY A 23 -3.81 -10.73 9.74
N ARG A 24 -4.77 -11.10 10.60
CA ARG A 24 -4.50 -12.03 11.71
C ARG A 24 -4.07 -13.43 11.24
N GLU A 25 -4.68 -13.93 10.17
CA GLU A 25 -4.33 -15.24 9.62
C GLU A 25 -2.94 -15.20 8.97
N GLU A 26 -2.65 -14.14 8.21
CA GLU A 26 -1.34 -13.88 7.65
C GLU A 26 -0.24 -13.88 8.73
N MET A 27 -0.47 -13.18 9.85
CA MET A 27 0.48 -13.16 10.96
C MET A 27 0.69 -14.55 11.58
N VAL A 28 -0.37 -15.33 11.76
CA VAL A 28 -0.25 -16.71 12.26
C VAL A 28 0.55 -17.58 11.29
N ALA A 29 0.33 -17.43 9.98
CA ALA A 29 1.08 -18.15 8.96
C ALA A 29 2.57 -17.78 8.97
N ALA A 30 2.89 -16.48 9.04
CA ALA A 30 4.26 -15.97 9.10
C ALA A 30 5.01 -16.49 10.32
N VAL A 31 4.42 -16.36 11.53
CA VAL A 31 5.01 -16.86 12.78
C VAL A 31 5.21 -18.37 12.75
N ARG A 32 4.24 -19.12 12.22
CA ARG A 32 4.37 -20.58 12.08
C ARG A 32 5.53 -20.96 11.16
N ALA A 33 5.71 -20.24 10.04
CA ALA A 33 6.82 -20.47 9.13
C ALA A 33 8.18 -20.19 9.79
N LEU A 34 8.30 -19.10 10.55
CA LEU A 34 9.50 -18.78 11.33
C LEU A 34 9.80 -19.84 12.38
N ALA A 35 8.79 -20.27 13.15
CA ALA A 35 8.93 -21.30 14.15
C ALA A 35 9.42 -22.64 13.55
N HIS A 36 8.98 -22.98 12.34
CA HIS A 36 9.47 -24.17 11.64
C HIS A 36 10.96 -24.06 11.27
N ASP A 37 11.43 -22.91 10.84
CA ASP A 37 12.84 -22.71 10.48
C ASP A 37 13.76 -22.64 11.70
N VAL A 38 13.30 -22.04 12.80
CA VAL A 38 13.98 -22.11 14.11
C VAL A 38 14.09 -23.57 14.57
N LYS A 39 12.99 -24.33 14.53
CA LYS A 39 12.99 -25.76 14.89
C LYS A 39 13.95 -26.59 14.03
N ARG A 40 14.12 -26.23 12.76
CA ARG A 40 15.07 -26.86 11.82
C ARG A 40 16.50 -26.34 11.95
N ARG A 41 16.79 -25.46 12.92
CA ARG A 41 18.09 -24.81 13.13
C ARG A 41 18.58 -24.02 11.92
N ARG A 42 17.66 -23.49 11.11
CA ARG A 42 17.96 -22.61 9.98
C ARG A 42 18.02 -21.14 10.37
N LEU A 43 17.32 -20.78 11.45
CA LEU A 43 17.29 -19.45 12.03
C LEU A 43 17.59 -19.52 13.53
N ASP A 44 18.24 -18.49 14.03
CA ASP A 44 18.49 -18.25 15.44
C ASP A 44 17.38 -17.34 15.98
N PRO A 45 16.57 -17.76 16.97
CA PRO A 45 15.46 -16.96 17.48
C PRO A 45 15.91 -15.61 18.04
N ASP A 46 17.14 -15.51 18.57
CA ASP A 46 17.66 -14.26 19.14
C ASP A 46 18.05 -13.22 18.06
N LYS A 47 18.05 -13.64 16.79
CA LYS A 47 18.33 -12.79 15.63
C LYS A 47 17.08 -12.43 14.82
N LEU A 48 15.89 -12.81 15.28
CA LEU A 48 14.65 -12.44 14.61
C LEU A 48 14.33 -10.97 14.86
N ASP A 49 14.06 -10.25 13.78
CA ASP A 49 13.64 -8.85 13.78
C ASP A 49 12.38 -8.67 12.90
N GLU A 50 11.98 -7.42 12.67
CA GLU A 50 10.82 -7.07 11.83
C GLU A 50 10.96 -7.64 10.41
N SER A 51 12.17 -7.62 9.83
CA SER A 51 12.43 -8.13 8.48
C SER A 51 12.17 -9.65 8.37
N ALA A 52 12.41 -10.40 9.45
CA ALA A 52 12.11 -11.82 9.50
C ALA A 52 10.60 -12.08 9.37
N ILE A 53 9.74 -11.18 9.88
CA ILE A 53 8.29 -11.28 9.75
C ILE A 53 7.87 -10.83 8.36
N GLU A 54 8.35 -9.67 7.89
CA GLU A 54 8.01 -9.08 6.59
C GLU A 54 8.22 -10.06 5.42
N THR A 55 9.36 -10.76 5.43
CA THR A 55 9.70 -11.76 4.40
C THR A 55 8.79 -13.00 4.40
N ARG A 56 7.90 -13.15 5.39
CA ARG A 56 6.96 -14.26 5.54
C ARG A 56 5.49 -13.85 5.39
N LEU A 57 5.21 -12.58 5.18
CA LEU A 57 3.87 -12.10 4.87
C LEU A 57 3.49 -12.51 3.45
N TYR A 58 2.18 -12.58 3.16
CA TYR A 58 1.70 -12.81 1.79
C TYR A 58 2.08 -11.66 0.86
N THR A 59 2.35 -10.49 1.44
CA THR A 59 2.78 -9.27 0.76
C THR A 59 4.30 -9.09 0.69
N ALA A 60 5.11 -10.10 1.01
CA ALA A 60 6.58 -9.97 1.07
C ALA A 60 7.26 -9.43 -0.20
N LEU A 61 6.57 -9.46 -1.35
CA LEU A 61 7.05 -8.94 -2.64
C LEU A 61 6.53 -7.52 -2.96
N LEU A 62 5.78 -6.92 -2.05
CA LEU A 62 5.17 -5.61 -2.20
C LEU A 62 5.74 -4.65 -1.14
N PRO A 63 5.94 -3.38 -1.47
CA PRO A 63 6.18 -2.37 -0.44
C PRO A 63 4.94 -2.20 0.43
N ASP A 64 5.13 -1.72 1.65
CA ASP A 64 4.03 -1.32 2.51
C ASP A 64 3.22 -0.17 1.87
N PRO A 65 1.89 -0.12 2.07
CA PRO A 65 1.08 0.93 1.48
C PRO A 65 1.41 2.31 2.06
N ASP A 66 1.52 3.34 1.23
CA ASP A 66 1.62 4.72 1.72
C ASP A 66 0.26 5.31 2.13
N LEU A 67 -0.81 4.89 1.45
CA LEU A 67 -2.17 5.39 1.65
C LEU A 67 -3.18 4.23 1.65
N LEU A 68 -4.01 4.16 2.69
CA LEU A 68 -5.20 3.33 2.75
C LEU A 68 -6.44 4.21 2.58
N ILE A 69 -7.22 3.93 1.53
CA ILE A 69 -8.53 4.56 1.32
C ILE A 69 -9.60 3.58 1.76
N ARG A 70 -10.47 4.00 2.70
CA ARG A 70 -11.63 3.24 3.14
C ARG A 70 -12.92 4.03 2.94
N THR A 71 -13.83 3.40 2.22
CA THR A 71 -15.12 3.97 1.83
C THR A 71 -16.22 3.62 2.83
N SER A 72 -17.41 4.19 2.62
CA SER A 72 -18.65 3.91 3.37
C SER A 72 -18.66 4.35 4.84
N GLY A 73 -17.80 5.30 5.23
CA GLY A 73 -17.81 5.97 6.54
C GLY A 73 -17.22 5.17 7.70
N GLU A 74 -16.74 3.96 7.45
CA GLU A 74 -16.29 3.07 8.51
C GLU A 74 -14.85 3.36 8.97
N MET A 75 -14.66 3.85 10.19
CA MET A 75 -13.35 4.16 10.76
C MET A 75 -12.70 2.96 11.47
N ARG A 76 -12.41 1.90 10.73
CA ARG A 76 -11.69 0.71 11.23
C ARG A 76 -10.85 0.07 10.13
N LEU A 77 -9.92 -0.80 10.47
CA LEU A 77 -9.17 -1.60 9.48
C LEU A 77 -9.89 -2.89 9.07
N SER A 78 -10.70 -3.44 9.98
CA SER A 78 -11.44 -4.70 9.76
C SER A 78 -10.54 -5.87 9.35
N ASN A 79 -9.44 -6.10 10.09
CA ASN A 79 -8.52 -7.21 9.84
C ASN A 79 -7.81 -7.15 8.46
N PHE A 80 -7.63 -5.96 7.90
CA PHE A 80 -6.91 -5.76 6.64
C PHE A 80 -5.48 -5.26 6.90
N MET A 81 -4.46 -5.90 6.32
CA MET A 81 -3.05 -5.51 6.27
C MET A 81 -2.50 -4.96 7.60
N LEU A 82 -2.71 -5.70 8.70
CA LEU A 82 -2.48 -5.17 10.05
C LEU A 82 -1.01 -4.83 10.34
N TRP A 83 -0.08 -5.58 9.74
CA TRP A 83 1.36 -5.33 9.90
C TRP A 83 1.80 -4.17 9.00
N GLN A 84 1.46 -4.29 7.71
CA GLN A 84 1.88 -3.39 6.65
C GLN A 84 1.34 -1.97 6.82
N LEU A 85 0.21 -1.81 7.51
CA LEU A 85 -0.44 -0.50 7.70
C LEU A 85 0.13 0.32 8.88
N ALA A 86 1.20 -0.13 9.54
CA ALA A 86 1.73 0.50 10.75
C ALA A 86 2.05 2.00 10.59
N PHE A 87 2.54 2.41 9.41
CA PHE A 87 2.91 3.79 9.08
C PHE A 87 2.17 4.35 7.86
N THR A 88 1.06 3.70 7.48
CA THR A 88 0.23 4.09 6.34
C THR A 88 -0.70 5.23 6.72
N GLU A 89 -0.85 6.22 5.84
CA GLU A 89 -1.85 7.27 6.00
C GLU A 89 -3.25 6.70 5.77
N LEU A 90 -4.18 6.98 6.70
CA LEU A 90 -5.54 6.46 6.64
C LEU A 90 -6.50 7.55 6.18
N TYR A 91 -7.15 7.32 5.05
CA TYR A 91 -8.19 8.19 4.49
C TYR A 91 -9.55 7.49 4.53
N PHE A 92 -10.48 8.03 5.31
CA PHE A 92 -11.84 7.53 5.42
C PHE A 92 -12.81 8.48 4.72
N THR A 93 -13.77 7.93 3.98
CA THR A 93 -14.80 8.71 3.28
C THR A 93 -16.17 8.06 3.39
N ASP A 94 -17.22 8.88 3.49
CA ASP A 94 -18.62 8.44 3.53
C ASP A 94 -19.13 7.98 2.16
N VAL A 95 -18.40 8.29 1.07
CA VAL A 95 -18.72 7.82 -0.28
C VAL A 95 -18.72 6.30 -0.30
N ARG A 96 -19.79 5.68 -0.81
CA ARG A 96 -19.92 4.22 -0.90
C ARG A 96 -19.04 3.68 -2.03
N TRP A 97 -18.54 2.46 -1.89
CA TRP A 97 -17.67 1.85 -2.92
C TRP A 97 -18.25 1.86 -4.34
N PRO A 98 -19.54 1.51 -4.58
CA PRO A 98 -20.13 1.57 -5.92
C PRO A 98 -20.23 2.99 -6.51
N ASP A 99 -20.15 4.01 -5.65
CA ASP A 99 -20.26 5.43 -6.01
C ASP A 99 -18.87 6.11 -6.04
N PHE A 100 -17.80 5.39 -5.69
CA PHE A 100 -16.43 5.93 -5.69
C PHE A 100 -15.94 6.14 -7.13
N ARG A 101 -15.35 7.31 -7.40
CA ARG A 101 -14.99 7.79 -8.75
C ARG A 101 -13.65 8.53 -8.73
N ARG A 102 -13.17 8.96 -9.91
CA ARG A 102 -11.84 9.58 -10.09
C ARG A 102 -11.65 10.82 -9.23
N GLU A 103 -12.66 11.67 -9.11
CA GLU A 103 -12.66 12.88 -8.29
C GLU A 103 -12.46 12.57 -6.80
N HIS A 104 -13.02 11.47 -6.31
CA HIS A 104 -12.86 11.02 -4.94
C HIS A 104 -11.45 10.46 -4.69
N PHE A 105 -10.89 9.74 -5.66
CA PHE A 105 -9.52 9.28 -5.61
C PHE A 105 -8.53 10.45 -5.62
N ALA A 106 -8.73 11.44 -6.50
CA ALA A 106 -7.91 12.65 -6.54
C ALA A 106 -7.96 13.41 -5.20
N ALA A 107 -9.15 13.55 -4.59
CA ALA A 107 -9.29 14.17 -3.27
C ALA A 107 -8.51 13.42 -2.18
N ALA A 108 -8.50 12.08 -2.22
CA ALA A 108 -7.71 11.26 -1.29
C ALA A 108 -6.20 11.48 -1.48
N LEU A 109 -5.72 11.58 -2.74
CA LEU A 109 -4.32 11.87 -3.04
C LEU A 109 -3.92 13.29 -2.60
N THR A 110 -4.76 14.30 -2.83
CA THR A 110 -4.52 15.66 -2.34
C THR A 110 -4.44 15.69 -0.81
N ALA A 111 -5.34 14.99 -0.13
CA ALA A 111 -5.31 14.86 1.33
C ALA A 111 -4.01 14.17 1.81
N PHE A 112 -3.59 13.09 1.14
CA PHE A 112 -2.33 12.42 1.42
C PHE A 112 -1.13 13.36 1.24
N ALA A 113 -1.03 14.06 0.11
CA ALA A 113 0.07 14.98 -0.19
C ALA A 113 0.14 16.18 0.79
N SER A 114 -0.99 16.59 1.36
CA SER A 114 -1.03 17.68 2.35
C SER A 114 -0.50 17.30 3.73
N ARG A 115 -0.30 16.00 4.00
CA ARG A 115 0.17 15.53 5.30
C ARG A 115 1.69 15.55 5.38
N GLU A 116 2.20 16.19 6.43
CA GLU A 116 3.60 16.07 6.81
C GLU A 116 3.85 14.68 7.39
N ARG A 117 4.52 13.79 6.65
CA ARG A 117 4.98 12.51 7.19
C ARG A 117 6.05 12.77 8.22
N ARG A 118 5.67 12.64 9.48
CA ARG A 118 6.54 12.97 10.60
C ARG A 118 7.53 11.87 10.96
N PHE A 119 7.31 10.60 10.60
CA PHE A 119 8.21 9.46 10.90
C PHE A 119 8.85 9.51 12.33
N GLY A 120 8.11 10.00 13.33
CA GLY A 120 8.60 10.18 14.71
C GLY A 120 9.19 11.56 15.08
N ALA A 121 9.24 12.53 14.17
CA ALA A 121 9.65 13.92 14.41
C ALA A 121 8.48 14.82 14.83
N THR A 122 8.74 15.80 15.69
CA THR A 122 7.76 16.82 16.08
C THR A 122 7.63 17.90 14.99
N GLY A 123 6.46 18.53 14.85
CA GLY A 123 6.21 19.53 13.80
C GLY A 123 7.17 20.74 13.81
N GLU A 124 7.74 21.08 14.96
CA GLU A 124 8.78 22.12 15.09
C GLU A 124 10.10 21.75 14.40
N GLN A 125 10.44 20.45 14.32
CA GLN A 125 11.68 19.99 13.69
C GLN A 125 11.61 20.02 12.15
N LEU A 126 10.40 19.92 11.57
CA LEU A 126 10.19 20.04 10.12
C LEU A 126 10.15 21.51 9.65
N ALA A 127 9.72 22.42 10.52
CA ALA A 127 9.64 23.86 10.22
C ALA A 127 11.01 24.52 9.98
N GLY A 128 12.11 23.90 10.43
CA GLY A 128 13.48 24.40 10.25
C GLY A 128 14.11 24.12 8.87
N GLY A 129 13.44 23.37 8.00
CA GLY A 129 13.98 22.89 6.71
C GLY A 129 13.22 23.36 5.47
N LYS A 130 12.58 24.53 5.49
CA LYS A 130 11.95 25.07 4.27
C LYS A 130 13.01 25.65 3.33
N ALA A 131 13.40 24.88 2.33
CA ALA A 131 13.90 25.40 1.05
C ALA A 131 13.14 24.69 -0.09
N GLU A 132 12.28 25.49 -0.74
CA GLU A 132 11.79 25.40 -2.13
C GLU A 132 11.21 24.06 -2.61
N ALA A 133 9.88 23.98 -2.60
CA ALA A 133 9.13 23.11 -3.51
C ALA A 133 8.23 23.99 -4.38
N GLU A 134 8.59 24.12 -5.65
CA GLU A 134 7.72 24.70 -6.69
C GLU A 134 6.52 23.79 -6.95
N GLY A 135 5.38 24.40 -7.25
CA GLY A 135 4.07 23.75 -7.28
C GLY A 135 3.90 22.73 -8.41
N PHE A 136 3.20 21.64 -8.09
CA PHE A 136 2.68 20.67 -9.05
C PHE A 136 1.23 21.07 -9.41
N GLU A 137 0.97 21.47 -10.66
CA GLU A 137 -0.39 21.74 -11.15
C GLU A 137 -0.98 20.50 -11.83
N LEU A 138 -2.29 20.32 -11.70
CA LEU A 138 -3.05 19.18 -12.25
C LEU A 138 -2.98 19.03 -13.80
N GLY A 139 -2.36 19.96 -14.51
CA GLY A 139 -2.17 19.92 -15.96
C GLY A 139 -1.03 19.02 -16.46
N ASP A 140 -0.17 18.55 -15.55
CA ASP A 140 1.05 17.79 -15.90
C ASP A 140 0.84 16.27 -16.03
N LEU A 141 -0.39 15.78 -15.86
CA LEU A 141 -0.71 14.38 -16.18
C LEU A 141 -0.77 14.23 -17.70
N PRO A 142 -0.05 13.27 -18.31
CA PRO A 142 -0.19 13.01 -19.73
C PRO A 142 -1.65 12.65 -20.03
N ASP A 143 -2.24 13.41 -20.95
CA ASP A 143 -3.60 13.20 -21.43
C ASP A 143 -3.62 11.83 -22.14
N THR A 144 -4.16 10.80 -21.50
CA THR A 144 -4.24 9.45 -22.09
C THR A 144 -5.38 9.33 -23.12
N ALA A 145 -5.67 10.42 -23.83
CA ALA A 145 -6.70 10.50 -24.85
C ALA A 145 -6.19 10.18 -26.27
N ASP A 146 -4.91 9.81 -26.44
CA ASP A 146 -4.36 9.44 -27.74
C ASP A 146 -3.56 8.12 -27.68
N ALA A 147 -4.27 7.02 -27.39
CA ALA A 147 -3.84 5.70 -27.81
C ALA A 147 -4.74 5.29 -28.98
N GLY A 148 -4.25 5.59 -30.18
CA GLY A 148 -4.91 5.41 -31.46
C GLY A 148 -5.63 4.08 -31.59
N MET A 149 -6.90 4.19 -31.94
CA MET A 149 -7.68 3.17 -32.60
C MET A 149 -7.09 2.97 -34.01
N GLU A 150 -6.10 2.09 -34.16
CA GLU A 150 -5.71 1.60 -35.49
C GLU A 150 -6.53 0.36 -35.85
N LYS A 151 -7.38 0.55 -36.85
CA LYS A 151 -8.00 -0.49 -37.65
C LYS A 151 -6.93 -1.17 -38.52
N GLU A 152 -7.04 -2.49 -38.64
CA GLU A 152 -7.00 -3.30 -39.88
C GLU A 152 -6.13 -4.58 -39.77
N LEU A 153 -6.84 -5.69 -40.05
CA LEU A 153 -6.41 -7.02 -40.51
C LEU A 153 -5.80 -7.99 -39.49
#